data_AF-A0A7Z7R172-F1
#
_entry.id   AF-A0A7Z7R172-F1
#
_cell.length_a   1.000
_cell.length_b   1.000
_cell.length_c   1.000
_cell.angle_alpha   90.00
_cell.angle_beta   90.00
_cell.angle_gamma   90.00
#
_symmetry.space_group_name_H-M   'P 1'
#
loop_
_entity.id
_entity.type
_entity.pdbx_description
1 polymer ?
#
loop_
_entity_poly.entity_id
_entity_poly.type
_entity_poly.pdbx_seq_one_letter_code
_entity_poly.pdbx_strand_id
1 'polypeptide(L)'
;MFIVQALPIFITICLIVSILSLTPILNVLSQIFTPILSLLGISSELSPGILFSMIRKDGMLLFNLHQGALLQGMTATQLLLLVFFSSTFTACSVTMTMLLKHLGGQSALKLIGKQMVTSLSLVIGVGIIVKIVMLII
;
A
#
# COMPACT_ATOMS: atom_id res chain seq x y z
N MET A 1 16.57 -12.31 -20.13
CA MET A 1 15.12 -12.28 -19.81
C MET A 1 14.75 -11.06 -18.95
N PHE A 2 15.34 -10.88 -17.76
CA PHE A 2 14.97 -9.76 -16.86
C PHE A 2 15.23 -8.35 -17.44
N ILE A 3 16.44 -8.08 -17.97
CA ILE A 3 16.81 -6.76 -18.52
C ILE A 3 15.95 -6.37 -19.75
N VAL A 4 15.61 -7.32 -20.60
CA VAL A 4 14.96 -7.03 -21.89
C VAL A 4 13.44 -7.00 -21.78
N GLN A 5 12.86 -7.63 -20.76
CA GLN A 5 11.41 -7.80 -20.65
C GLN A 5 10.83 -7.18 -19.38
N ALA A 6 11.41 -7.42 -18.20
CA ALA A 6 10.85 -6.93 -16.94
C ALA A 6 11.25 -5.47 -16.65
N LEU A 7 12.52 -5.12 -16.88
CA LEU A 7 13.06 -3.77 -16.67
C LEU A 7 12.34 -2.67 -17.49
N PRO A 8 12.06 -2.84 -18.80
CA PRO A 8 11.40 -1.78 -19.57
C PRO A 8 9.96 -1.53 -19.08
N ILE A 9 9.19 -2.59 -18.80
CA ILE A 9 7.82 -2.45 -18.28
C ILE A 9 7.81 -1.65 -16.98
N PHE A 10 8.76 -1.95 -16.10
CA PHE A 10 8.95 -1.27 -14.83
C PHE A 10 9.33 0.20 -14.98
N ILE A 11 10.29 0.53 -15.86
CA ILE A 11 10.67 1.92 -16.14
C ILE A 11 9.47 2.68 -16.70
N THR A 12 8.75 2.10 -17.67
CA THR A 12 7.57 2.74 -18.27
C THR A 12 6.50 3.06 -17.23
N ILE A 13 6.13 2.10 -16.38
CA ILE A 13 5.12 2.33 -15.33
C ILE A 13 5.59 3.40 -14.35
N CYS A 14 6.85 3.36 -13.93
CA CYS A 14 7.39 4.38 -13.03
C CYS A 14 7.43 5.77 -13.65
N LEU A 15 7.74 5.89 -14.94
CA LEU A 15 7.75 7.17 -15.64
C LEU A 15 6.33 7.74 -15.77
N ILE A 16 5.35 6.91 -16.16
CA ILE A 16 3.94 7.29 -16.23
C ILE A 16 3.44 7.75 -14.87
N VAL A 17 3.74 6.99 -13.82
CA VAL A 17 3.28 7.27 -12.46
C VAL A 17 3.99 8.50 -11.87
N SER A 18 5.26 8.72 -12.21
CA SER A 18 6.00 9.94 -11.84
C SER A 18 5.35 11.17 -12.47
N ILE A 19 5.01 11.12 -13.75
CA ILE A 19 4.27 12.20 -14.42
C ILE A 19 2.89 12.39 -13.76
N LEU A 20 2.19 11.30 -13.47
CA LEU A 20 0.89 11.35 -12.80
C LEU A 20 0.98 11.88 -11.36
N SER A 21 2.12 11.70 -10.68
CA SER A 21 2.37 12.26 -9.34
C SER A 21 2.47 13.77 -9.30
N LEU A 22 2.75 14.40 -10.45
CA LEU A 22 2.67 15.86 -10.61
C LEU A 22 1.21 16.35 -10.61
N THR A 23 0.23 15.44 -10.76
CA THR A 23 -1.20 15.76 -10.71
C THR A 23 -1.79 15.41 -9.34
N PRO A 24 -2.82 16.15 -8.87
CA PRO A 24 -3.46 15.85 -7.60
C PRO A 24 -4.32 14.56 -7.63
N ILE A 25 -4.47 13.91 -8.78
CA ILE A 25 -5.29 12.69 -8.95
C ILE A 25 -4.90 11.62 -7.93
N LEU A 26 -3.60 11.37 -7.77
CA LEU A 26 -3.13 10.30 -6.88
C LEU A 26 -3.36 10.62 -5.41
N ASN A 27 -3.27 11.91 -5.03
CA ASN A 27 -3.60 12.36 -3.67
C ASN A 27 -5.09 12.25 -3.39
N VAL A 28 -5.97 12.57 -4.34
CA VAL A 28 -7.42 12.38 -4.16
C VAL A 28 -7.74 10.90 -4.01
N LEU A 29 -7.13 10.05 -4.83
CA LEU A 29 -7.36 8.61 -4.80
C LEU A 29 -6.80 7.97 -3.52
N SER A 30 -5.73 8.53 -2.94
CA SER A 30 -5.16 8.04 -1.68
C SER A 30 -6.03 8.34 -0.46
N GLN A 31 -6.95 9.32 -0.54
CA GLN A 31 -7.87 9.63 0.55
C GLN A 31 -8.80 8.45 0.91
N ILE A 32 -8.97 7.48 0.01
CA ILE A 32 -9.69 6.23 0.28
C ILE A 32 -9.06 5.45 1.45
N PHE A 33 -7.75 5.61 1.70
CA PHE A 33 -7.03 4.95 2.79
C PHE A 33 -7.05 5.74 4.11
N THR A 34 -7.42 7.02 4.08
CA THR A 34 -7.55 7.87 5.27
C THR A 34 -8.42 7.28 6.39
N PRO A 35 -9.62 6.71 6.15
CA PRO A 35 -10.42 6.11 7.22
C PRO A 35 -9.75 4.91 7.89
N ILE A 36 -8.95 4.16 7.14
CA ILE A 36 -8.22 3.00 7.68
C ILE A 36 -7.05 3.49 8.53
N LEU A 37 -6.32 4.51 8.05
CA LEU A 37 -5.22 5.14 8.79
C LEU A 37 -5.70 5.82 10.08
N SER A 38 -6.82 6.53 10.04
CA SER A 38 -7.39 7.17 11.24
C SER A 38 -7.86 6.15 12.27
N LEU A 39 -8.42 5.02 11.82
CA LEU A 39 -8.75 3.90 12.71
C LEU A 39 -7.51 3.35 13.43
N LEU A 40 -6.37 3.30 12.73
CA LEU A 40 -5.08 2.85 13.27
C LEU A 40 -4.34 3.93 14.08
N GLY A 41 -4.85 5.17 14.12
CA GLY A 41 -4.19 6.29 14.78
C GLY A 41 -2.94 6.77 14.06
N ILE A 42 -2.86 6.55 12.74
CA ILE A 42 -1.72 6.91 11.88
C ILE A 42 -2.05 8.20 11.12
N SER A 43 -1.04 9.05 10.89
CA SER A 43 -1.20 10.30 10.13
C SER A 43 -1.69 10.04 8.68
N SER A 44 -2.69 10.81 8.25
CA SER A 44 -3.26 10.74 6.89
C SER A 44 -2.29 11.16 5.79
N GLU A 45 -1.23 11.90 6.14
CA GLU A 45 -0.12 12.29 5.27
C GLU A 45 0.59 11.08 4.63
N LEU A 46 0.49 9.90 5.25
CA LEU A 46 1.10 8.65 4.77
C LEU A 46 0.22 7.89 3.76
N SER A 47 -1.02 8.32 3.56
CA SER A 47 -1.95 7.71 2.60
C SER A 47 -1.42 7.57 1.16
N PRO A 48 -0.75 8.58 0.56
CA PRO A 48 -0.21 8.43 -0.79
C PRO A 48 0.86 7.33 -0.85
N GLY A 49 1.68 7.15 0.18
CA GLY A 49 2.71 6.09 0.20
C GLY A 49 2.12 4.68 0.10
N ILE A 50 0.92 4.44 0.65
CA ILE A 50 0.20 3.17 0.50
C ILE A 50 -0.27 2.99 -0.95
N LEU A 51 -0.81 4.05 -1.56
CA LEU A 51 -1.26 4.01 -2.95
C LEU A 51 -0.09 3.75 -3.91
N PHE A 52 1.02 4.46 -3.74
CA PHE A 52 2.23 4.23 -4.53
C PHE A 52 2.80 2.83 -4.31
N SER A 53 2.72 2.28 -3.10
CA SER A 53 3.09 0.89 -2.79
C SER A 53 2.26 -0.14 -3.59
N MET A 54 0.98 0.12 -3.82
CA MET A 54 0.14 -0.74 -4.67
C MET A 54 0.51 -0.68 -6.15
N ILE A 55 0.91 0.50 -6.64
CA ILE A 55 1.43 0.61 -8.00
C ILE A 55 2.73 -0.19 -8.09
N ARG A 56 3.62 0.03 -7.13
CA ARG A 56 4.91 -0.64 -6.99
C ARG A 56 5.38 -0.59 -5.54
N LYS A 57 5.82 -1.72 -4.98
CA LYS A 57 6.20 -1.83 -3.56
C LYS A 57 7.31 -0.88 -3.11
N ASP A 58 8.18 -0.45 -4.03
CA ASP A 58 9.19 0.59 -3.75
C ASP A 58 8.58 1.95 -3.37
N GLY A 59 7.30 2.18 -3.65
CA GLY A 59 6.54 3.33 -3.18
C GLY A 59 6.50 3.46 -1.65
N MET A 60 6.80 2.39 -0.90
CA MET A 60 6.96 2.48 0.56
C MET A 60 8.13 3.38 0.99
N LEU A 61 9.11 3.63 0.12
CA LEU A 61 10.19 4.58 0.41
C LEU A 61 9.67 6.00 0.65
N LEU A 62 8.48 6.34 0.13
CA LEU A 62 7.83 7.61 0.38
C LEU A 62 7.51 7.83 1.87
N PHE A 63 7.35 6.77 2.65
CA PHE A 63 7.18 6.90 4.10
C PHE A 63 8.42 7.57 4.72
N ASN A 64 9.62 7.23 4.25
CA ASN A 64 10.87 7.77 4.77
C ASN A 64 11.26 9.14 4.17
N LEU A 65 10.35 9.82 3.48
CA LEU A 65 10.60 11.20 3.04
C LEU A 65 10.90 12.10 4.24
N HIS A 66 11.71 13.14 4.03
CA HIS A 66 12.14 14.08 5.06
C HIS A 66 12.78 13.40 6.29
N GLN A 67 13.66 12.42 6.04
CA GLN A 67 14.35 11.64 7.08
C GLN A 67 13.41 10.86 8.01
N GLY A 68 12.19 10.58 7.55
CA GLY A 68 11.20 9.84 8.34
C GLY A 68 10.68 10.61 9.54
N ALA A 69 10.59 11.95 9.47
CA ALA A 69 10.02 12.78 10.53
C ALA A 69 8.64 12.26 11.01
N LEU A 70 7.81 11.76 10.09
CA LEU A 70 6.52 11.14 10.41
C LEU A 70 6.66 9.76 11.05
N LEU A 71 7.71 8.99 10.75
CA LEU A 71 7.96 7.68 11.34
C LEU A 71 8.54 7.80 12.75
N GLN A 72 9.36 8.82 13.01
CA GLN A 72 9.99 9.03 14.32
C GLN A 72 8.97 9.35 15.42
N GLY A 73 7.80 9.90 15.05
CA GLY A 73 6.69 10.13 15.99
C GLY A 73 5.74 8.94 16.18
N MET A 74 5.95 7.82 15.47
CA MET A 74 5.07 6.66 15.51
C MET A 74 5.59 5.57 16.45
N THR A 75 4.69 4.82 17.06
CA THR A 75 5.07 3.65 17.85
C THR A 75 5.52 2.50 16.94
N ALA A 76 6.34 1.59 17.46
CA ALA A 76 6.80 0.40 16.72
C ALA A 76 5.63 -0.45 16.18
N THR A 77 4.53 -0.55 16.93
CA THR A 77 3.31 -1.26 16.52
C THR A 77 2.58 -0.56 15.37
N GLN A 78 2.49 0.77 15.39
CA GLN A 78 1.90 1.54 14.29
C GLN A 78 2.74 1.43 13.01
N LEU A 79 4.07 1.49 13.12
CA LEU A 79 4.98 1.28 11.99
C LEU A 79 4.84 -0.12 11.41
N LEU A 80 4.79 -1.14 12.26
CA LEU A 80 4.57 -2.52 11.84
C LEU A 80 3.24 -2.65 11.09
N LEU A 81 2.15 -2.10 11.63
CA LEU A 81 0.83 -2.14 10.99
C LEU A 81 0.81 -1.40 9.65
N LEU A 82 1.47 -0.23 9.55
CA LEU A 82 1.58 0.53 8.31
C LEU A 82 2.29 -0.25 7.21
N VAL A 83 3.48 -0.78 7.52
CA VAL A 83 4.30 -1.52 6.55
C VAL A 83 3.63 -2.85 6.20
N PHE A 84 3.05 -3.54 7.19
CA PHE A 84 2.33 -4.79 6.98
C PHE A 84 1.10 -4.58 6.08
N PHE A 85 0.30 -3.54 6.34
CA PHE A 85 -0.84 -3.19 5.50
C PHE A 85 -0.39 -2.85 4.08
N SER A 86 0.58 -1.93 3.94
CA SER A 86 1.12 -1.52 2.64
C SER A 86 1.69 -2.69 1.82
N SER A 87 2.31 -3.68 2.48
CA SER A 87 2.86 -4.87 1.83
C SER A 87 1.79 -5.91 1.46
N THR A 88 0.82 -6.16 2.34
CA THR A 88 -0.13 -7.28 2.17
C THR A 88 -1.43 -6.90 1.46
N PHE A 89 -1.81 -5.62 1.43
CA PHE A 89 -3.11 -5.17 0.93
C PHE A 89 -3.39 -5.66 -0.50
N THR A 90 -2.44 -5.48 -1.42
CA THR A 90 -2.53 -6.02 -2.79
C THR A 90 -1.13 -6.35 -3.34
N ALA A 91 -1.03 -7.26 -4.30
CA ALA A 91 0.17 -7.38 -5.14
C ALA A 91 0.31 -6.16 -6.08
N CYS A 92 1.53 -5.83 -6.49
CA CYS A 92 1.74 -4.65 -7.32
C CYS A 92 1.06 -4.77 -8.70
N SER A 93 0.78 -3.63 -9.35
CA SER A 93 0.11 -3.56 -10.66
C SER A 93 0.74 -4.47 -11.73
N VAL A 94 2.06 -4.62 -11.72
CA VAL A 94 2.78 -5.54 -12.64
C VAL A 94 2.46 -7.00 -12.35
N THR A 95 2.44 -7.41 -11.08
CA THR A 95 2.07 -8.78 -10.71
C THR A 95 0.61 -9.04 -11.01
N MET A 96 -0.27 -8.07 -10.77
CA MET A 96 -1.70 -8.14 -11.07
C MET A 96 -1.97 -8.36 -12.56
N THR A 97 -1.29 -7.61 -13.43
CA THR A 97 -1.43 -7.76 -14.89
C THR A 97 -0.92 -9.10 -15.40
N MET A 98 0.18 -9.62 -14.84
CA MET A 98 0.66 -10.97 -15.17
C MET A 98 -0.30 -12.06 -14.66
N LEU A 99 -0.84 -11.88 -13.45
CA LEU A 99 -1.82 -12.81 -12.86
C LEU A 99 -3.09 -12.90 -13.72
N LEU A 100 -3.60 -11.75 -14.16
CA LEU A 100 -4.77 -11.66 -15.06
C LEU A 100 -4.52 -12.35 -16.40
N LYS A 101 -3.30 -12.23 -16.96
CA LYS A 101 -2.92 -12.89 -18.21
C LYS A 101 -2.80 -14.41 -18.07
N HIS A 102 -2.32 -14.91 -16.93
CA HIS A 102 -2.01 -16.35 -16.76
C HIS A 102 -3.14 -17.19 -16.15
N LEU A 103 -3.95 -16.65 -15.23
CA LEU A 103 -5.00 -17.41 -14.53
C LEU A 103 -6.41 -17.17 -15.09
N GLY A 104 -6.55 -16.27 -16.06
CA GLY A 104 -7.84 -15.80 -16.55
C GLY A 104 -8.42 -14.68 -15.68
N GLY A 105 -9.13 -13.74 -16.31
CA GLY A 105 -9.58 -12.50 -15.69
C GLY A 105 -10.44 -12.70 -14.43
N GLN A 106 -11.38 -13.64 -14.47
CA GLN A 106 -12.30 -13.88 -13.34
C GLN A 106 -11.60 -14.51 -12.13
N SER A 107 -10.77 -15.54 -12.34
CA SER A 107 -10.05 -16.21 -11.25
C SER A 107 -9.02 -15.30 -10.60
N ALA A 108 -8.28 -14.54 -11.42
CA ALA A 108 -7.33 -13.56 -10.92
C ALA A 108 -8.04 -12.47 -10.11
N LEU A 109 -9.13 -11.88 -10.61
CA LEU A 109 -9.86 -10.85 -9.87
C LEU A 109 -10.43 -11.39 -8.54
N LYS A 110 -10.91 -12.63 -8.52
CA LYS A 110 -11.39 -13.29 -7.29
C LYS A 110 -10.26 -13.47 -6.27
N LEU A 111 -9.06 -13.85 -6.71
CA LEU A 111 -7.89 -13.99 -5.84
C LEU A 111 -7.46 -12.65 -5.24
N ILE A 112 -7.38 -11.62 -6.09
CA ILE A 112 -7.01 -10.26 -5.72
C ILE A 112 -8.02 -9.69 -4.71
N GLY A 113 -9.31 -9.85 -4.99
CA GLY A 113 -10.38 -9.45 -4.07
C GLY A 113 -10.28 -10.15 -2.72
N LYS A 114 -10.05 -11.47 -2.72
CA LYS A 114 -9.89 -12.25 -1.49
C LYS A 114 -8.69 -11.75 -0.67
N GLN A 115 -7.55 -11.47 -1.32
CA GLN A 115 -6.36 -10.92 -0.67
C GLN A 115 -6.65 -9.57 -0.01
N MET A 116 -7.29 -8.64 -0.74
CA MET A 116 -7.64 -7.32 -0.21
C MET A 116 -8.52 -7.43 1.04
N VAL A 117 -9.55 -8.28 1.00
CA VAL A 117 -10.46 -8.49 2.13
C VAL A 117 -9.75 -9.14 3.32
N THR A 118 -8.92 -10.17 3.09
CA THR A 118 -8.18 -10.84 4.18
C THR A 118 -7.14 -9.94 4.83
N SER A 119 -6.41 -9.14 4.04
CA SER A 119 -5.42 -8.21 4.57
C SER A 119 -6.09 -7.09 5.36
N LEU A 120 -7.16 -6.50 4.80
CA LEU A 120 -7.90 -5.42 5.46
C LEU A 120 -8.54 -5.89 6.78
N SER A 121 -9.20 -7.06 6.77
CA SER A 121 -9.79 -7.63 8.00
C SER A 121 -8.75 -7.92 9.07
N LEU A 122 -7.58 -8.44 8.69
CA LEU A 122 -6.51 -8.73 9.64
C LEU A 122 -5.91 -7.44 10.23
N VAL A 123 -5.67 -6.41 9.40
CA VAL A 123 -5.12 -5.12 9.87
C VAL A 123 -6.12 -4.40 10.77
N ILE A 124 -7.40 -4.40 10.43
CA ILE A 124 -8.45 -3.84 11.29
C ILE A 124 -8.53 -4.62 12.60
N GLY A 125 -8.53 -5.95 12.55
CA GLY A 125 -8.60 -6.81 13.73
C GLY A 125 -7.42 -6.57 14.68
N VAL A 126 -6.20 -6.58 14.17
CA VAL A 126 -5.00 -6.30 14.98
C VAL A 126 -5.00 -4.84 15.48
N GLY A 127 -5.41 -3.88 14.65
CA GLY A 127 -5.52 -2.48 15.04
C GLY A 127 -6.48 -2.25 16.21
N ILE A 128 -7.64 -2.92 16.20
CA ILE A 128 -8.61 -2.89 17.30
C ILE A 128 -8.01 -3.52 18.56
N ILE A 129 -7.38 -4.69 18.44
CA ILE A 129 -6.73 -5.36 19.57
C ILE A 129 -5.67 -4.46 20.21
N VAL A 130 -4.81 -3.82 19.41
CA VAL A 130 -3.79 -2.89 19.90
C VAL A 130 -4.42 -1.71 20.64
N LYS A 131 -5.50 -1.13 20.11
CA LYS A 131 -6.23 -0.05 20.80
C LYS A 131 -6.83 -0.51 22.12
N ILE A 132 -7.42 -1.71 22.18
CA ILE A 132 -7.98 -2.28 23.41
C ILE A 132 -6.89 -2.52 24.45
N VAL A 133 -5.76 -3.10 24.04
CA VAL A 133 -4.63 -3.36 24.96
C VAL A 133 -4.06 -2.06 25.52
N MET A 134 -3.90 -1.02 24.69
CA MET A 134 -3.44 0.29 25.16
C MET A 134 -4.46 1.03 26.03
N LEU A 135 -5.75 0.66 25.98
CA LEU A 135 -6.77 1.23 26.86
C LEU A 135 -6.82 0.52 28.23
N ILE A 136 -6.37 -0.74 28.29
CA ILE A 136 -6.33 -1.56 29.51
C ILE A 136 -5.08 -1.28 30.37
N ILE A 137 -3.97 -0.86 29.74
CA ILE A 137 -2.71 -0.48 30.38
C ILE A 137 -2.74 0.99 30.79
#